data_AF-A0A496U3I7-F1
#
_entry.id   AF-A0A496U3I7-F1
#
_cell.length_a   1.000
_cell.length_b   1.000
_cell.length_c   1.000
_cell.angle_alpha   90.00
_cell.angle_beta   90.00
_cell.angle_gamma   90.00
#
_symmetry.space_group_name_H-M   'P 1'
#
loop_
_entity.id
_entity.type
_entity.pdbx_description
1 polymer ?
#
loop_
_entity_poly.entity_id
_entity_poly.type
_entity_poly.pdbx_seq_one_letter_code
_entity_poly.pdbx_strand_id
1 'polypeptide(L)'
;MEVGIIGLGIMGRAMARSLLRAGLRVWVWNRTRSKAEALAQEGAILAETPGELVENVKIVGIALANHEVTREVFYREEGVLEGIHKGVYIVDHGTNSPEWAPEFFMDALLHSAMASPYIKIKGEKILKQDFSKQFALSLTTKDLRLIIEEVLKHRFPSFLGSVCYDVYQQAEIKGLGDVDLSAVKKMYEKK
;
A
#
# COMPACT_ATOMS: atom_id res chain seq x y z
N MET A 1 -26.30 0.21 -7.35
CA MET A 1 -24.89 0.02 -6.94
C MET A 1 -24.57 1.07 -5.89
N GLU A 2 -23.87 0.69 -4.82
CA GLU A 2 -23.47 1.63 -3.77
C GLU A 2 -22.02 2.06 -3.95
N VAL A 3 -21.79 3.36 -3.81
CA VAL A 3 -20.48 4.00 -3.94
C VAL A 3 -20.26 4.94 -2.77
N GLY A 4 -19.03 5.05 -2.29
CA GLY A 4 -18.66 5.89 -1.17
C GLY A 4 -17.79 7.07 -1.61
N ILE A 5 -17.97 8.24 -1.01
CA ILE A 5 -17.04 9.37 -1.14
C ILE A 5 -16.55 9.79 0.26
N ILE A 6 -15.24 9.72 0.45
CA ILE A 6 -14.54 10.18 1.65
C ILE A 6 -13.83 11.49 1.32
N GLY A 7 -14.19 12.55 2.06
CA GLY A 7 -13.65 13.89 1.83
C GLY A 7 -14.59 14.75 0.99
N LEU A 8 -15.25 15.72 1.62
CA LEU A 8 -16.31 16.53 1.01
C LEU A 8 -15.87 17.99 0.90
N GLY A 9 -14.68 18.18 0.34
CA GLY A 9 -14.17 19.46 -0.14
C GLY A 9 -14.89 19.93 -1.41
N ILE A 10 -14.24 20.82 -2.18
CA ILE A 10 -14.81 21.32 -3.45
C ILE A 10 -15.03 20.16 -4.43
N MET A 11 -14.00 19.35 -4.66
CA MET A 11 -14.03 18.22 -5.59
C MET A 11 -14.98 17.10 -5.11
N GLY A 12 -14.80 16.63 -3.87
CA GLY A 12 -15.60 15.51 -3.35
C GLY A 12 -17.10 15.78 -3.30
N ARG A 13 -17.53 17.01 -2.95
CA ARG A 13 -18.96 17.37 -3.02
C ARG A 13 -19.49 17.35 -4.46
N ALA A 14 -18.71 17.85 -5.42
CA ALA A 14 -19.10 17.83 -6.83
C ALA A 14 -19.23 16.39 -7.35
N MET A 15 -18.29 15.50 -6.97
CA MET A 15 -18.35 14.07 -7.28
C MET A 15 -19.59 13.41 -6.68
N ALA A 16 -19.84 13.58 -5.37
CA ALA A 16 -20.99 13.00 -4.69
C ALA A 16 -22.31 13.43 -5.34
N ARG A 17 -22.48 14.73 -5.63
CA ARG A 17 -23.67 15.24 -6.34
C ARG A 17 -23.81 14.69 -7.74
N SER A 18 -22.71 14.50 -8.46
CA SER A 18 -22.73 13.89 -9.79
C SER A 18 -23.23 12.45 -9.73
N LEU A 19 -22.74 11.68 -8.77
CA LEU A 19 -23.15 10.29 -8.55
C LEU A 19 -24.62 10.18 -8.10
N LEU A 20 -25.08 11.09 -7.24
CA LEU A 20 -26.50 11.20 -6.84
C LEU A 20 -27.39 11.51 -8.06
N ARG A 21 -27.02 12.48 -8.91
CA ARG A 21 -27.77 12.79 -10.14
C ARG A 21 -27.84 11.61 -11.12
N ALA A 22 -26.83 10.74 -11.09
CA ALA A 22 -26.83 9.51 -11.87
C ALA A 22 -27.72 8.39 -11.28
N GLY A 23 -28.40 8.64 -10.15
CA GLY A 23 -29.30 7.69 -9.49
C GLY A 23 -28.58 6.61 -8.68
N LEU A 24 -27.31 6.81 -8.34
CA LEU A 24 -26.56 5.88 -7.49
C LEU A 24 -26.89 6.10 -6.01
N ARG A 25 -26.76 5.05 -5.19
CA ARG A 25 -26.79 5.18 -3.72
C ARG A 25 -25.40 5.59 -3.26
N VAL A 26 -25.27 6.82 -2.77
CA VAL A 26 -23.98 7.42 -2.44
C VAL A 26 -23.84 7.54 -0.93
N TRP A 27 -22.89 6.79 -0.37
CA TRP A 27 -22.43 6.99 0.99
C TRP A 27 -21.41 8.13 1.04
N VAL A 28 -21.47 8.96 2.07
CA VAL A 28 -20.57 10.09 2.23
C VAL A 28 -20.02 10.16 3.65
N TRP A 29 -18.74 10.48 3.75
CA TRP A 29 -18.11 10.79 5.02
C TRP A 29 -17.18 11.98 4.89
N ASN A 30 -17.13 12.81 5.92
CA ASN A 30 -16.15 13.89 6.02
C ASN A 30 -15.89 14.26 7.48
N ARG A 31 -14.62 14.53 7.81
CA ARG A 31 -14.19 14.95 9.17
C ARG A 31 -15.04 16.08 9.76
N THR A 32 -15.39 17.08 8.95
CA THR A 32 -16.40 18.08 9.34
C THR A 32 -17.78 17.57 8.97
N ARG A 33 -18.51 17.05 9.97
CA ARG A 33 -19.81 16.37 9.79
C ARG A 33 -20.85 17.18 9.01
N SER A 34 -20.96 18.49 9.27
CA SER A 34 -21.93 19.36 8.60
C SER A 34 -21.82 19.39 7.06
N LYS A 35 -20.63 19.11 6.51
CA LYS A 35 -20.45 18.99 5.05
C LYS A 35 -21.09 17.73 4.47
N ALA A 36 -21.14 16.64 5.25
CA ALA A 36 -21.75 15.38 4.88
C ALA A 36 -23.27 15.44 5.09
N GLU A 37 -23.73 16.06 6.18
CA GLU A 37 -25.16 16.31 6.46
C GLU A 37 -25.84 17.12 5.34
N ALA A 38 -25.15 18.12 4.78
CA ALA A 38 -25.65 18.88 3.64
C ALA A 38 -25.94 18.00 2.41
N LEU A 39 -25.13 16.96 2.17
CA LEU A 39 -25.37 16.01 1.08
C LEU A 39 -26.40 14.94 1.46
N ALA A 40 -26.57 14.63 2.75
CA ALA A 40 -27.64 13.75 3.21
C ALA A 40 -29.02 14.35 2.92
N GLN A 41 -29.17 15.68 3.04
CA GLN A 41 -30.38 16.39 2.61
C GLN A 41 -30.65 16.29 1.10
N GLU A 42 -29.61 15.99 0.30
CA GLU A 42 -29.70 15.75 -1.15
C GLU A 42 -29.88 14.25 -1.50
N GLY A 43 -30.04 13.38 -0.50
CA GLY A 43 -30.28 11.94 -0.68
C GLY A 43 -29.04 11.04 -0.53
N ALA A 44 -27.90 11.58 -0.08
CA ALA A 44 -26.76 10.75 0.31
C ALA A 44 -27.01 10.01 1.62
N ILE A 45 -26.30 8.89 1.82
CA ILE A 45 -26.29 8.14 3.07
C ILE A 45 -25.10 8.65 3.89
N LEU A 46 -25.35 9.13 5.09
CA LEU A 46 -24.31 9.60 6.00
C LEU A 46 -23.69 8.41 6.73
N ALA A 47 -22.39 8.21 6.60
CA ALA A 47 -21.63 7.32 7.48
C ALA A 47 -21.14 8.07 8.72
N GLU A 48 -21.11 7.39 9.86
CA GLU A 48 -20.49 7.86 11.09
C GLU A 48 -18.97 7.84 10.99
N THR A 49 -18.41 6.78 10.38
CA THR A 49 -16.96 6.58 10.28
C THR A 49 -16.50 6.25 8.85
N PRO A 50 -15.22 6.49 8.52
CA PRO A 50 -14.64 6.03 7.25
C PRO A 50 -14.76 4.51 7.09
N GLY A 51 -14.53 3.74 8.15
CA GLY A 51 -14.62 2.28 8.14
C GLY A 51 -16.03 1.79 7.79
N GLU A 52 -17.06 2.31 8.47
CA GLU A 52 -18.46 1.99 8.18
C GLU A 52 -18.81 2.26 6.71
N LEU A 53 -18.38 3.40 6.16
CA LEU A 53 -18.61 3.73 4.76
C LEU A 53 -18.01 2.66 3.84
N VAL A 54 -16.78 2.21 4.12
CA VAL A 54 -16.06 1.24 3.28
C VAL A 54 -16.71 -0.14 3.38
N GLU A 55 -17.20 -0.56 4.55
CA GLU A 55 -17.88 -1.85 4.75
C GLU A 55 -19.14 -2.03 3.90
N ASN A 56 -19.83 -0.91 3.60
CA ASN A 56 -21.13 -0.93 2.95
C ASN A 56 -21.06 -0.75 1.42
N VAL A 57 -19.90 -0.43 0.84
CA VAL A 57 -19.79 -0.08 -0.59
C VAL A 57 -18.73 -0.87 -1.34
N LYS A 58 -18.88 -0.96 -2.66
CA LYS A 58 -17.89 -1.66 -3.51
C LYS A 58 -16.81 -0.75 -4.07
N ILE A 59 -17.09 0.55 -4.22
CA ILE A 59 -16.16 1.52 -4.78
C ILE A 59 -16.15 2.75 -3.87
N VAL A 60 -14.97 3.14 -3.42
CA VAL A 60 -14.75 4.30 -2.55
C VAL A 60 -13.85 5.29 -3.27
N GLY A 61 -14.34 6.51 -3.50
CA GLY A 61 -13.54 7.64 -3.96
C GLY A 61 -12.98 8.41 -2.77
N ILE A 62 -11.66 8.57 -2.72
CA ILE A 62 -10.98 9.43 -1.74
C ILE A 62 -10.72 10.80 -2.39
N ALA A 63 -11.15 11.87 -1.74
CA ALA A 63 -10.96 13.25 -2.19
C ALA A 63 -10.49 14.13 -1.02
N LEU A 64 -9.29 13.83 -0.52
CA LEU A 64 -8.66 14.49 0.62
C LEU A 64 -7.56 15.47 0.18
N ALA A 65 -7.12 16.32 1.11
CA ALA A 65 -6.28 17.47 0.78
C ALA A 65 -4.84 17.10 0.40
N ASN A 66 -4.26 16.11 1.07
CA ASN A 66 -2.88 15.67 0.93
C ASN A 66 -2.68 14.28 1.57
N HIS A 67 -1.47 13.76 1.47
CA HIS A 67 -1.13 12.42 1.95
C HIS A 67 -1.22 12.30 3.48
N GLU A 68 -0.92 13.36 4.23
CA GLU A 68 -1.02 13.34 5.69
C GLU A 68 -2.47 13.16 6.16
N VAL A 69 -3.41 13.87 5.52
CA VAL A 69 -4.84 13.71 5.81
C VAL A 69 -5.34 12.35 5.34
N THR A 70 -4.87 11.86 4.19
CA THR A 70 -5.22 10.52 3.70
C THR A 70 -4.77 9.45 4.68
N ARG A 71 -3.52 9.52 5.15
CA ARG A 71 -2.98 8.66 6.20
C ARG A 71 -3.84 8.72 7.47
N GLU A 72 -4.10 9.92 8.00
CA GLU A 72 -4.94 10.06 9.21
C GLU A 72 -6.28 9.32 9.06
N VAL A 73 -6.97 9.50 7.94
CA VAL A 73 -8.28 8.88 7.69
C VAL A 73 -8.20 7.36 7.46
N PHE A 74 -7.09 6.86 6.93
CA PHE A 74 -6.90 5.43 6.68
C PHE A 74 -6.59 4.64 7.95
N TYR A 75 -5.68 5.14 8.80
CA TYR A 75 -5.11 4.37 9.93
C TYR A 75 -5.70 4.74 11.29
N ARG A 76 -6.57 5.75 11.37
CA ARG A 76 -7.31 6.02 12.60
C ARG A 76 -8.19 4.81 12.99
N GLU A 77 -8.54 4.75 14.27
CA GLU A 77 -9.61 3.88 14.76
C GLU A 77 -10.90 4.15 13.97
N GLU A 78 -11.59 3.08 13.58
CA GLU A 78 -12.75 3.11 12.67
C GLU A 78 -12.42 3.74 11.30
N GLY A 79 -11.15 3.65 10.88
CA GLY A 79 -10.62 4.20 9.64
C GLY A 79 -10.90 3.33 8.41
N VAL A 80 -10.43 3.80 7.25
CA VAL A 80 -10.67 3.11 5.96
C VAL A 80 -10.21 1.66 5.97
N LEU A 81 -9.07 1.38 6.59
CA LEU A 81 -8.48 0.04 6.58
C LEU A 81 -9.32 -1.00 7.34
N GLU A 82 -10.03 -0.59 8.38
CA GLU A 82 -10.86 -1.50 9.19
C GLU A 82 -12.10 -1.97 8.42
N GLY A 83 -12.60 -1.16 7.49
CA GLY A 83 -13.75 -1.52 6.65
C GLY A 83 -13.39 -2.27 5.37
N ILE A 84 -12.10 -2.51 5.07
CA ILE A 84 -11.70 -3.19 3.84
C ILE A 84 -12.22 -4.63 3.82
N HIS A 85 -12.96 -4.97 2.77
CA HIS A 85 -13.47 -6.30 2.54
C HIS A 85 -13.20 -6.79 1.11
N LYS A 86 -13.41 -8.09 0.89
CA LYS A 86 -13.23 -8.69 -0.43
C LYS A 86 -14.11 -7.99 -1.47
N GLY A 87 -13.48 -7.52 -2.56
CA GLY A 87 -14.16 -6.89 -3.70
C GLY A 87 -14.44 -5.39 -3.54
N VAL A 88 -13.90 -4.75 -2.51
CA VAL A 88 -13.88 -3.28 -2.42
C VAL A 88 -12.75 -2.71 -3.28
N TYR A 89 -13.01 -1.58 -3.94
CA TYR A 89 -12.04 -0.82 -4.71
C TYR A 89 -11.90 0.58 -4.11
N ILE A 90 -10.68 0.91 -3.67
CA ILE A 90 -10.33 2.25 -3.20
C ILE A 90 -9.68 3.00 -4.37
N VAL A 91 -10.28 4.14 -4.75
CA VAL A 91 -9.81 5.02 -5.82
C VAL A 91 -9.43 6.36 -5.20
N ASP A 92 -8.14 6.60 -5.03
CA ASP A 92 -7.64 7.85 -4.50
C ASP A 92 -7.50 8.90 -5.60
N HIS A 93 -8.30 9.96 -5.49
CA HIS A 93 -8.25 11.13 -6.38
C HIS A 93 -7.47 12.30 -5.74
N GLY A 94 -6.91 12.12 -4.55
CA GLY A 94 -6.06 13.08 -3.88
C GLY A 94 -4.78 13.36 -4.67
N THR A 95 -4.35 14.63 -4.65
CA THR A 95 -3.05 15.02 -5.17
C THR A 95 -2.01 14.76 -4.08
N ASN A 96 -1.49 13.53 -4.06
CA ASN A 96 -0.53 13.08 -3.08
C ASN A 96 0.91 13.16 -3.59
N SER A 97 1.87 13.23 -2.68
CA SER A 97 3.29 13.21 -2.99
C SER A 97 3.73 11.79 -3.42
N PRO A 98 4.58 11.62 -4.45
CA PRO A 98 5.10 10.32 -4.84
C PRO A 98 5.82 9.56 -3.70
N GLU A 99 6.37 10.29 -2.73
CA GLU A 99 7.12 9.78 -1.58
C GLU A 99 6.27 8.93 -0.63
N TRP A 100 4.95 9.09 -0.65
CA TRP A 100 4.00 8.29 0.13
C TRP A 100 3.76 6.90 -0.50
N ALA A 101 3.94 6.75 -1.81
CA ALA A 101 3.57 5.52 -2.52
C ALA A 101 4.27 4.25 -1.98
N PRO A 102 5.57 4.28 -1.58
CA PRO A 102 6.21 3.11 -0.97
C PRO A 102 5.61 2.72 0.39
N GLU A 103 5.28 3.68 1.26
CA GLU A 103 4.65 3.40 2.56
C GLU A 103 3.27 2.77 2.36
N PHE A 104 2.44 3.40 1.52
CA PHE A 104 1.12 2.88 1.17
C PHE A 104 1.16 1.48 0.57
N PHE A 105 2.12 1.23 -0.34
CA PHE A 105 2.30 -0.09 -0.93
C PHE A 105 2.67 -1.14 0.11
N MET A 106 3.58 -0.79 1.04
CA MET A 106 3.96 -1.69 2.13
C MET A 106 2.77 -2.02 3.03
N ASP A 107 1.94 -1.04 3.35
CA ASP A 107 0.75 -1.28 4.17
C ASP A 107 -0.29 -2.11 3.45
N ALA A 108 -0.52 -1.86 2.15
CA ALA A 108 -1.39 -2.70 1.33
C ALA A 108 -0.90 -4.16 1.29
N LEU A 109 0.42 -4.39 1.19
CA LEU A 109 0.99 -5.73 1.27
C LEU A 109 0.75 -6.38 2.63
N LEU A 110 0.93 -5.64 3.73
CA LEU A 110 0.77 -6.14 5.09
C LEU A 110 -0.69 -6.41 5.49
N HIS A 111 -1.66 -5.85 4.79
CA HIS A 111 -3.09 -6.16 4.95
C HIS A 111 -3.61 -7.18 3.91
N SER A 112 -2.71 -7.75 3.10
CA SER A 112 -3.04 -8.77 2.10
C SER A 112 -2.67 -10.18 2.56
N ALA A 113 -3.04 -11.19 1.76
CA ALA A 113 -2.61 -12.57 1.97
C ALA A 113 -1.08 -12.78 1.88
N MET A 114 -0.33 -11.78 1.42
CA MET A 114 1.14 -11.81 1.35
C MET A 114 1.81 -11.40 2.67
N ALA A 115 1.05 -10.94 3.66
CA ALA A 115 1.60 -10.42 4.91
C ALA A 115 2.46 -11.47 5.63
N SER A 116 3.68 -11.08 6.00
CA SER A 116 4.55 -11.91 6.83
C SER A 116 5.43 -11.04 7.73
N PRO A 117 5.86 -11.55 8.91
CA PRO A 117 6.79 -10.84 9.78
C PRO A 117 8.07 -10.42 9.05
N TYR A 118 8.53 -11.25 8.09
CA TYR A 118 9.72 -10.97 7.31
C TYR A 118 9.56 -9.75 6.39
N ILE A 119 8.43 -9.65 5.67
CA ILE A 119 8.10 -8.49 4.83
C ILE A 119 7.99 -7.22 5.68
N LYS A 120 7.37 -7.31 6.87
CA LYS A 120 7.28 -6.17 7.79
C LYS A 120 8.67 -5.68 8.20
N ILE A 121 9.51 -6.59 8.70
CA ILE A 121 10.86 -6.24 9.21
C ILE A 121 11.74 -5.67 8.09
N LYS A 122 11.83 -6.34 6.94
CA LYS A 122 12.70 -5.88 5.84
C LYS A 122 12.12 -4.69 5.08
N GLY A 123 10.79 -4.61 4.96
CA GLY A 123 10.10 -3.47 4.37
C GLY A 123 10.35 -2.18 5.15
N GLU A 124 10.24 -2.21 6.48
CA GLU A 124 10.55 -1.04 7.31
C GLU A 124 12.00 -0.55 7.14
N LYS A 125 12.96 -1.47 7.05
CA LYS A 125 14.37 -1.15 6.77
C LYS A 125 14.52 -0.46 5.42
N ILE A 126 13.86 -0.96 4.39
CA ILE A 126 13.87 -0.37 3.03
C ILE A 126 13.24 1.03 3.04
N LEU A 127 12.08 1.20 3.69
CA LEU A 127 11.40 2.49 3.78
C LEU A 127 12.24 3.54 4.51
N LYS A 128 12.87 3.16 5.63
CA LYS A 128 13.71 4.03 6.44
C LYS A 128 15.13 4.21 5.89
N GLN A 129 15.46 3.57 4.76
CA GLN A 129 16.83 3.52 4.20
C GLN A 129 17.88 3.01 5.23
N ASP A 130 17.44 2.16 6.17
CA ASP A 130 18.28 1.58 7.22
C ASP A 130 18.80 0.22 6.78
N PHE A 131 20.04 0.19 6.29
CA PHE A 131 20.72 -1.03 5.88
C PHE A 131 21.72 -1.55 6.93
N SER A 132 21.56 -1.14 8.20
CA SER A 132 22.31 -1.74 9.31
C SER A 132 22.13 -3.26 9.32
N LYS A 133 23.26 -3.97 9.43
CA LYS A 133 23.34 -5.42 9.25
C LYS A 133 22.51 -6.18 10.29
N GLN A 134 21.47 -6.88 9.84
CA GLN A 134 20.86 -7.98 10.60
C GLN A 134 21.28 -9.33 10.01
N PHE A 135 21.34 -9.41 8.68
CA PHE A 135 21.92 -10.54 7.97
C PHE A 135 22.67 -10.03 6.75
N ALA A 136 23.96 -10.32 6.68
CA ALA A 136 24.84 -9.76 5.66
C ALA A 136 24.44 -10.23 4.26
N LEU A 137 24.47 -9.29 3.30
CA LEU A 137 24.12 -9.56 1.91
C LEU A 137 25.00 -10.67 1.31
N SER A 138 26.30 -10.68 1.63
CA SER A 138 27.24 -11.73 1.18
C SER A 138 26.87 -13.13 1.67
N LEU A 139 26.24 -13.25 2.85
CA LEU A 139 25.73 -14.53 3.32
C LEU A 139 24.54 -14.99 2.47
N THR A 140 23.65 -14.08 2.07
CA THR A 140 22.58 -14.39 1.11
C THR A 140 23.14 -14.82 -0.24
N THR A 141 24.17 -14.14 -0.78
CA THR A 141 24.84 -14.56 -2.02
C THR A 141 25.42 -15.97 -1.90
N LYS A 142 26.10 -16.25 -0.78
CA LYS A 142 26.69 -17.58 -0.49
C LYS A 142 25.60 -18.66 -0.41
N ASP A 143 24.48 -18.41 0.28
CA ASP A 143 23.38 -19.36 0.40
C ASP A 143 22.69 -19.63 -0.95
N LEU A 144 22.46 -18.60 -1.77
CA LEU A 144 21.91 -18.74 -3.12
C LEU A 144 22.83 -19.56 -4.03
N ARG A 145 24.16 -19.36 -3.95
CA ARG A 145 25.13 -20.19 -4.67
C ARG A 145 25.01 -21.66 -4.30
N LEU A 146 24.95 -21.97 -3.00
CA LEU A 146 24.83 -23.35 -2.51
C LEU A 146 23.53 -24.00 -2.99
N ILE A 147 22.42 -23.25 -3.00
CA ILE A 147 21.14 -23.73 -3.54
C ILE A 147 21.28 -24.08 -5.03
N ILE A 148 21.88 -23.21 -5.83
CA ILE A 148 22.08 -23.44 -7.27
C ILE A 148 23.00 -24.64 -7.52
N GLU A 149 24.10 -24.76 -6.79
CA GLU A 149 25.00 -25.90 -6.90
C GLU A 149 24.28 -27.21 -6.58
N GLU A 150 23.43 -27.23 -5.56
CA GLU A 150 22.72 -28.44 -5.15
C GLU A 150 21.64 -28.85 -6.16
N VAL A 151 20.78 -27.94 -6.61
CA VAL A 151 19.73 -28.28 -7.59
C VAL A 151 20.31 -28.73 -8.93
N LEU A 152 21.46 -28.19 -9.35
CA LEU A 152 22.14 -28.62 -10.56
C LEU A 152 22.66 -30.06 -10.48
N LYS A 153 23.12 -30.52 -9.30
CA LYS A 153 23.50 -31.94 -9.09
C LYS A 153 22.34 -32.89 -9.36
N HIS A 154 21.13 -32.48 -8.98
CA HIS A 154 19.90 -33.27 -9.17
C HIS A 154 19.20 -32.99 -10.51
N ARG A 155 19.82 -32.19 -11.40
CA ARG A 155 19.26 -31.79 -12.69
C ARG A 155 17.90 -31.08 -12.58
N PHE A 156 17.67 -30.37 -11.48
CA PHE A 156 16.50 -29.51 -11.29
C PHE A 156 16.82 -28.06 -11.67
N PRO A 157 15.93 -27.36 -12.41
CA PRO A 157 16.12 -25.96 -12.74
C PRO A 157 15.80 -25.05 -11.54
N SER A 158 16.56 -23.98 -11.37
CA SER A 158 16.26 -22.90 -10.41
C SER A 158 15.99 -21.59 -11.15
N PHE A 159 14.75 -21.45 -11.64
CA PHE A 159 14.35 -20.30 -12.44
C PHE A 159 14.52 -18.98 -11.68
N LEU A 160 13.88 -18.86 -10.51
CA LEU A 160 13.97 -17.65 -9.69
C LEU A 160 15.29 -17.57 -8.91
N GLY A 161 15.82 -18.70 -8.43
CA GLY A 161 17.03 -18.68 -7.62
C GLY A 161 18.26 -18.20 -8.40
N SER A 162 18.37 -18.53 -9.70
CA SER A 162 19.46 -18.02 -10.55
C SER A 162 19.38 -16.50 -10.72
N VAL A 163 18.18 -15.96 -10.97
CA VAL A 163 17.97 -14.51 -11.06
C VAL A 163 18.29 -13.82 -9.73
N CYS A 164 17.83 -14.37 -8.61
CA CYS A 164 18.18 -13.85 -7.29
C CYS A 164 19.69 -13.86 -7.07
N TYR A 165 20.37 -14.96 -7.39
CA TYR A 165 21.81 -15.07 -7.23
C TYR A 165 22.55 -13.98 -8.00
N ASP A 166 22.20 -13.77 -9.27
CA ASP A 166 22.84 -12.75 -10.10
C ASP A 166 22.64 -11.34 -9.49
N VAL A 167 21.42 -11.02 -9.05
CA VAL A 167 21.15 -9.71 -8.43
C VAL A 167 21.96 -9.51 -7.14
N TYR A 168 22.00 -10.52 -6.26
CA TYR A 168 22.74 -10.46 -5.00
C TYR A 168 24.27 -10.43 -5.23
N GLN A 169 24.78 -11.20 -6.18
CA GLN A 169 26.19 -11.18 -6.57
C GLN A 169 26.59 -9.80 -7.12
N GLN A 170 25.77 -9.19 -7.96
CA GLN A 170 26.03 -7.84 -8.48
C GLN A 170 25.99 -6.78 -7.37
N ALA A 171 25.10 -6.91 -6.38
CA ALA A 171 25.08 -6.04 -5.22
C ALA A 171 26.35 -6.17 -4.38
N GLU A 172 26.82 -7.40 -4.16
CA GLU A 172 28.07 -7.68 -3.44
C GLU A 172 29.30 -7.08 -4.14
N ILE A 173 29.40 -7.23 -5.47
CA ILE A 173 30.47 -6.61 -6.29
C ILE A 173 30.47 -5.09 -6.16
N LYS A 174 29.30 -4.47 -5.99
CA LYS A 174 29.16 -3.02 -5.72
C LYS A 174 29.49 -2.62 -4.27
N GLY A 175 30.05 -3.52 -3.48
CA GLY A 175 30.48 -3.26 -2.10
C GLY A 175 29.36 -3.35 -1.07
N LEU A 176 28.19 -3.91 -1.41
CA LEU A 176 27.08 -4.08 -0.47
C LEU A 176 27.15 -5.37 0.36
N GLY A 177 28.23 -6.15 0.23
CA GLY A 177 28.34 -7.46 0.89
C GLY A 177 28.20 -7.43 2.41
N ASP A 178 28.69 -6.37 3.06
CA ASP A 178 28.70 -6.26 4.53
C ASP A 178 27.52 -5.47 5.12
N VAL A 179 26.55 -5.06 4.32
CA VAL A 179 25.31 -4.45 4.82
C VAL A 179 24.18 -5.48 4.83
N ASP A 180 23.02 -5.12 5.38
CA ASP A 180 21.87 -6.01 5.40
C ASP A 180 21.45 -6.43 3.98
N LEU A 181 20.96 -7.66 3.82
CA LEU A 181 20.47 -8.18 2.55
C LEU A 181 19.38 -7.30 1.90
N SER A 182 18.65 -6.48 2.68
CA SER A 182 17.67 -5.52 2.17
C SER A 182 18.29 -4.41 1.32
N ALA A 183 19.60 -4.20 1.41
CA ALA A 183 20.36 -3.27 0.57
C ALA A 183 20.34 -3.65 -0.92
N VAL A 184 19.89 -4.87 -1.26
CA VAL A 184 19.62 -5.27 -2.65
C VAL A 184 18.67 -4.29 -3.36
N LYS A 185 17.82 -3.57 -2.61
CA LYS A 185 16.98 -2.47 -3.12
C LYS A 185 17.77 -1.44 -3.94
N LYS A 186 19.02 -1.15 -3.55
CA LYS A 186 19.91 -0.21 -4.25
C LYS A 186 20.26 -0.64 -5.67
N MET A 187 20.04 -1.91 -6.03
CA MET A 187 20.23 -2.39 -7.40
C MET A 187 19.16 -1.87 -8.36
N TYR A 188 18.03 -1.41 -7.84
CA TYR A 188 16.89 -0.93 -8.63
C TYR A 188 16.74 0.60 -8.60
N GLU A 189 17.58 1.30 -7.83
CA GLU A 189 17.62 2.76 -7.84
C GLU A 189 18.32 3.25 -9.12
N LYS A 190 17.71 4.21 -9.82
CA LYS A 190 18.36 4.87 -10.97
C LYS A 190 19.60 5.63 -10.48
N LYS A 191 20.68 5.54 -11.25
CA LYS A 191 21.87 6.37 -11.08
C LYS A 191 21.56 7.83 -11.36
#